data_AF-A0A7S2Q699-F1
#
_entry.id   AF-A0A7S2Q699-F1
#
_cell.length_a   1.000
_cell.length_b   1.000
_cell.length_c   1.000
_cell.angle_alpha   90.00
_cell.angle_beta   90.00
_cell.angle_gamma   90.00
#
_symmetry.space_group_name_H-M   'P 1'
#
loop_
_entity.id
_entity.type
_entity.pdbx_description
1 polymer ?
#
loop_
_entity_poly.entity_id
_entity_poly.type
_entity_poly.pdbx_seq_one_letter_code
_entity_poly.pdbx_strand_id
1 'polypeptide(L)'
;EAGDHVQAAQAAGKDCLVGDRETKVGTYREFVFWDEAQVYPEYVVIYRRQYNKDAVPHLMRQITRGTTGRNWQVQLDKGWANVPADVSHKLSQAHQAGERTLDVQIADDLYSFDFQKMTQCNQKTGKVRPIRPPMRR
;
A
#
# COMPACT_ATOMS: atom_id res chain seq x y z
N GLU A 1 20.06 0.87 19.43
CA GLU A 1 20.04 -0.10 18.32
C GLU A 1 18.61 -0.46 17.96
N ALA A 2 18.32 -0.82 16.71
CA ALA A 2 16.98 -1.24 16.30
C ALA A 2 16.68 -2.65 16.82
N GLY A 3 15.56 -2.85 17.51
CA GLY A 3 15.22 -4.14 18.11
C GLY A 3 14.01 -4.07 19.04
N ASP A 4 13.58 -5.23 19.54
CA ASP A 4 12.63 -5.32 20.64
C ASP A 4 13.38 -5.15 21.97
N HIS A 5 13.08 -4.08 22.69
CA HIS A 5 13.73 -3.72 23.95
C HIS A 5 12.77 -3.80 25.14
N VAL A 6 11.60 -4.44 24.98
CA VAL A 6 10.57 -4.49 26.04
C VAL A 6 11.13 -5.14 27.31
N GLN A 7 11.72 -6.34 27.20
CA GLN A 7 12.24 -7.05 28.38
C GLN A 7 13.43 -6.33 29.02
N ALA A 8 14.31 -5.74 28.21
CA ALA A 8 15.46 -4.99 28.72
C ALA A 8 15.02 -3.73 29.47
N ALA A 9 14.01 -3.01 28.96
CA ALA A 9 13.45 -1.83 29.59
C ALA A 9 12.74 -2.16 30.91
N GLN A 10 11.99 -3.26 30.95
CA GLN A 10 11.35 -3.76 32.18
C GLN A 10 12.39 -4.16 33.23
N ALA A 11 13.41 -4.93 32.84
CA ALA A 11 14.49 -5.34 33.75
C ALA A 11 15.30 -4.14 34.27
N ALA A 12 15.44 -3.09 33.46
CA ALA A 12 16.09 -1.85 33.84
C ALA A 12 15.18 -0.90 34.67
N GLY A 13 13.96 -1.32 35.02
CA GLY A 13 13.03 -0.55 35.83
C GLY A 13 12.54 0.74 35.16
N LYS A 14 12.41 0.74 33.83
CA LYS A 14 11.82 1.87 33.09
C LYS A 14 10.30 1.78 33.12
N ASP A 15 9.61 2.91 33.18
CA ASP A 15 8.14 2.96 33.25
C ASP A 15 7.46 2.75 31.89
N CYS A 16 8.11 3.16 30.81
CA CYS A 16 7.59 3.01 29.46
C CYS A 16 8.71 2.90 28.43
N LEU A 17 8.32 2.56 27.21
CA LEU A 17 9.20 2.51 26.04
C LEU A 17 8.63 3.37 24.90
N VAL A 18 9.50 4.08 24.19
CA VAL A 18 9.12 4.83 22.98
C VAL A 18 9.57 4.06 21.75
N GLY A 19 8.61 3.63 20.94
CA GLY A 19 8.83 3.01 19.65
C GLY A 19 8.95 4.05 18.54
N ASP A 20 10.13 4.14 17.92
CA ASP A 20 10.34 4.96 16.72
C ASP A 20 9.85 4.24 15.45
N ARG A 21 8.51 4.17 15.28
CA ARG A 21 7.87 3.61 14.08
C ARG A 21 7.87 4.56 12.88
N GLU A 22 8.20 5.83 13.11
CA GLU A 22 8.33 6.84 12.06
C GLU A 22 9.43 6.47 11.08
N THR A 23 10.61 6.14 11.61
CA THR A 23 11.77 5.73 10.80
C THR A 23 11.56 4.37 10.10
N LYS A 24 10.76 3.46 10.68
CA LYS A 24 10.60 2.07 10.18
C LYS A 24 9.48 1.89 9.16
N VAL A 25 8.33 2.53 9.36
CA VAL A 25 7.11 2.31 8.55
C VAL A 25 6.40 3.60 8.15
N GLY A 26 6.92 4.77 8.53
CA GLY A 26 6.33 6.07 8.21
C GLY A 26 5.05 6.36 8.98
N THR A 27 4.94 5.87 10.21
CA THR A 27 3.79 6.14 11.11
C THR A 27 4.24 7.00 12.31
N TYR A 28 3.31 7.37 13.19
CA TYR A 28 3.67 8.11 14.40
C TYR A 28 4.53 7.26 15.37
N ARG A 29 5.29 7.92 16.25
CA ARG A 29 5.94 7.28 17.38
C ARG A 29 4.89 6.79 18.38
N GLU A 30 5.16 5.65 19.00
CA GLU A 30 4.24 5.02 19.94
C GLU A 30 4.88 4.96 21.33
N PHE A 31 4.12 5.26 22.38
CA PHE A 31 4.51 4.97 23.76
C PHE A 31 3.88 3.63 24.17
N VAL A 32 4.68 2.78 24.81
CA VAL A 32 4.23 1.51 25.39
C VAL A 32 4.42 1.62 26.89
N PHE A 33 3.32 1.65 27.62
CA PHE A 33 3.28 1.63 29.08
C PHE A 33 3.06 0.19 29.57
N TRP A 34 3.69 -0.18 30.68
CA TRP A 34 3.52 -1.52 31.26
C TRP A 34 2.27 -1.62 32.12
N ASP A 35 1.96 -0.53 32.83
CA ASP A 35 0.83 -0.42 33.73
C ASP A 35 -0.17 0.62 33.20
N GLU A 36 -1.41 0.19 33.01
CA GLU A 36 -2.50 1.03 32.55
C GLU A 36 -2.78 2.19 33.50
N ALA A 37 -2.56 2.00 34.80
CA ALA A 37 -2.76 3.06 35.79
C ALA A 37 -1.79 4.25 35.62
N GLN A 38 -0.70 4.08 34.87
CA GLN A 38 0.21 5.19 34.52
C GLN A 38 -0.33 6.06 33.38
N VAL A 39 -1.31 5.57 32.65
CA VAL A 39 -2.01 6.32 31.62
C VAL A 39 -3.15 7.08 32.29
N TYR A 40 -2.89 8.32 32.68
CA TYR A 40 -3.93 9.26 33.14
C TYR A 40 -4.39 10.12 31.97
N PRO A 41 -5.48 9.77 31.25
CA PRO A 41 -6.05 10.69 30.29
C PRO A 41 -6.80 11.80 31.05
N GLU A 42 -6.18 12.96 31.21
CA GLU A 42 -6.89 14.16 31.67
C GLU A 42 -7.94 14.63 30.64
N TYR A 43 -7.74 14.28 29.37
CA TYR A 43 -8.67 14.54 28.28
C TYR A 43 -8.60 13.44 27.22
N VAL A 44 -9.72 13.17 26.55
CA VAL A 44 -9.79 12.30 25.37
C VAL A 44 -9.90 13.18 24.13
N VAL A 45 -8.94 13.09 23.22
CA VAL A 45 -9.00 13.79 21.92
C VAL A 45 -9.77 12.93 20.93
N ILE A 46 -11.06 13.20 20.78
CA ILE A 46 -11.86 12.65 19.69
C ILE A 46 -11.63 13.54 18.47
N TYR A 47 -10.72 13.12 17.58
CA TYR A 47 -10.43 13.85 16.35
C TYR A 47 -11.14 13.22 15.15
N ARG A 48 -11.60 14.06 14.23
CA ARG A 48 -12.03 13.67 12.88
C ARG A 48 -11.17 14.41 11.88
N ARG A 49 -10.38 13.69 11.08
CA ARG A 49 -9.60 14.30 10.01
C ARG A 49 -10.53 14.76 8.89
N GLN A 50 -10.75 16.07 8.79
CA GLN A 50 -11.34 16.68 7.61
C GLN A 50 -10.21 17.09 6.66
N TYR A 51 -10.07 16.39 5.54
CA TYR A 51 -9.02 16.68 4.58
C TYR A 51 -9.47 17.83 3.66
N ASN A 52 -8.97 19.03 3.93
CA ASN A 52 -9.02 20.13 2.97
C ASN A 52 -7.64 20.25 2.31
N LYS A 53 -7.56 19.87 1.03
CA LYS A 53 -6.31 19.84 0.25
C LYS A 53 -5.62 21.21 0.20
N ASP A 54 -6.39 22.28 0.19
CA ASP A 54 -5.89 23.64 0.03
C ASP A 54 -5.35 24.22 1.35
N ALA A 55 -5.86 23.73 2.48
CA ALA A 55 -5.39 24.07 3.82
C ALA A 55 -4.15 23.27 4.26
N VAL A 56 -3.70 22.28 3.50
CA VAL A 56 -2.48 21.51 3.83
C VAL A 56 -1.25 22.34 3.46
N PRO A 57 -0.37 22.68 4.42
CA PRO A 57 0.90 23.34 4.13
C PRO A 57 1.69 22.55 3.09
N HIS A 58 2.34 23.24 2.15
CA HIS A 58 3.06 22.59 1.04
C HIS A 58 4.06 21.53 1.51
N LEU A 59 4.75 21.77 2.63
CA LEU A 59 5.70 20.85 3.27
C LEU A 59 5.06 19.55 3.80
N MET A 60 3.77 19.57 4.13
CA MET A 60 3.01 18.45 4.70
C MET A 60 2.15 17.71 3.65
N ARG A 61 2.19 18.14 2.38
CA ARG A 61 1.54 17.45 1.26
C ARG A 61 2.35 16.21 0.89
N GLN A 62 2.37 15.20 1.76
CA GLN A 62 2.87 13.89 1.38
C GLN A 62 1.92 13.28 0.35
N ILE A 63 2.43 12.97 -0.84
CA ILE A 63 1.71 12.17 -1.81
C ILE A 63 1.57 10.79 -1.17
N THR A 64 0.34 10.33 -0.91
CA THR A 64 0.09 8.96 -0.46
C THR A 64 0.80 8.01 -1.43
N ARG A 65 1.81 7.29 -0.92
CA ARG A 65 2.58 6.25 -1.66
C ARG A 65 1.87 4.90 -1.64
N GLY A 66 0.58 4.86 -1.29
CA GLY A 66 -0.26 3.72 -1.60
C GLY A 66 -0.39 3.60 -3.11
N THR A 67 0.20 2.55 -3.67
CA THR A 67 0.05 2.18 -5.09
C THR A 67 -1.28 1.47 -5.34
N THR A 68 -1.94 1.00 -4.27
CA THR A 68 -3.24 0.32 -4.33
C THR A 68 -4.27 1.21 -5.03
N GLY A 69 -4.71 0.76 -6.21
CA GLY A 69 -5.72 1.43 -7.03
C GLY A 69 -5.18 2.36 -8.13
N ARG A 70 -3.88 2.66 -8.20
CA ARG A 70 -3.31 3.48 -9.30
C ARG A 70 -2.91 2.68 -10.53
N ASN A 71 -2.61 1.40 -10.35
CA ASN A 71 -2.20 0.51 -11.43
C ASN A 71 -3.27 -0.55 -11.68
N TRP A 72 -3.25 -1.12 -12.88
CA TRP A 72 -3.92 -2.38 -13.16
C TRP A 72 -3.43 -3.44 -12.18
N GLN A 73 -4.30 -4.37 -11.82
CA GLN A 73 -3.98 -5.44 -10.88
C GLN A 73 -4.36 -6.80 -11.44
N VAL A 74 -3.58 -7.81 -11.07
CA VAL A 74 -3.81 -9.23 -11.39
C VAL A 74 -4.04 -10.03 -10.11
N GLN A 75 -4.97 -10.98 -10.15
CA GLN A 75 -5.24 -11.88 -9.02
C GLN A 75 -4.20 -13.00 -8.96
N LEU A 76 -3.23 -12.86 -8.06
CA LEU A 76 -2.29 -13.91 -7.69
C LEU A 76 -2.85 -14.78 -6.56
N ASP A 77 -2.13 -15.84 -6.21
CA ASP A 77 -2.59 -16.82 -5.21
C ASP A 77 -2.66 -16.21 -3.80
N LYS A 78 -1.87 -15.16 -3.54
CA LYS A 78 -1.89 -14.37 -2.29
C LYS A 78 -2.77 -13.12 -2.36
N GLY A 79 -3.55 -12.94 -3.43
CA GLY A 79 -4.42 -11.78 -3.64
C GLY A 79 -4.04 -10.90 -4.83
N TRP A 80 -4.66 -9.73 -4.91
CA TRP A 80 -4.45 -8.75 -5.98
C TRP A 80 -3.06 -8.11 -5.89
N ALA A 81 -2.27 -8.24 -6.94
CA ALA A 81 -0.96 -7.62 -7.09
C ALA A 81 -0.96 -6.59 -8.22
N ASN A 82 -0.17 -5.52 -8.07
CA ASN A 82 -0.06 -4.49 -9.10
C ASN A 82 0.74 -5.01 -10.29
N VAL A 83 0.22 -4.73 -11.49
CA VAL A 83 1.01 -4.76 -12.72
C VAL A 83 2.04 -3.61 -12.66
N PRO A 84 3.28 -3.81 -13.18
CA PRO A 84 4.27 -2.74 -13.29
C PRO A 84 3.70 -1.46 -13.92
N ALA A 85 4.19 -0.30 -13.48
CA ALA A 85 3.57 0.99 -13.82
C ALA A 85 3.61 1.31 -15.32
N ASP A 86 4.70 0.96 -16.00
CA ASP A 86 4.88 1.10 -17.44
C ASP A 86 3.90 0.24 -18.23
N VAL A 87 3.70 -1.02 -17.82
CA VAL A 87 2.74 -1.93 -18.44
C VAL A 87 1.31 -1.50 -18.13
N SER A 88 1.03 -1.09 -16.90
CA SER A 88 -0.26 -0.53 -16.49
C SER A 88 -0.65 0.70 -17.33
N HIS A 89 0.32 1.54 -17.70
CA HIS A 89 0.08 2.67 -18.59
C HIS A 89 -0.34 2.20 -20.00
N LYS A 90 0.38 1.23 -20.57
CA LYS A 90 0.05 0.63 -21.88
C LYS A 90 -1.33 -0.02 -21.87
N LEU A 91 -1.65 -0.80 -20.83
CA LEU A 91 -2.98 -1.40 -20.66
C LEU A 91 -4.09 -0.35 -20.58
N SER A 92 -3.83 0.76 -19.87
CA SER A 92 -4.80 1.85 -19.78
C SER A 92 -5.03 2.54 -21.12
N GLN A 93 -3.97 2.77 -21.89
CA GLN A 93 -4.08 3.33 -23.25
C GLN A 93 -4.86 2.41 -24.18
N ALA A 94 -4.49 1.12 -24.23
CA ALA A 94 -5.16 0.12 -25.08
C ALA A 94 -6.63 -0.06 -24.72
N HIS A 95 -6.94 -0.16 -23.41
CA HIS A 95 -8.31 -0.24 -22.92
C HIS A 95 -9.12 1.03 -23.23
N GLN A 96 -8.53 2.22 -23.15
CA GLN A 96 -9.19 3.48 -23.52
C GLN A 96 -9.39 3.60 -25.03
N ALA A 97 -8.47 3.06 -25.83
CA ALA A 97 -8.59 2.99 -27.28
C ALA A 97 -9.62 1.96 -27.76
N GLY A 98 -10.17 1.14 -26.85
CA GLY A 98 -11.15 0.10 -27.17
C GLY A 98 -10.53 -1.15 -27.79
N GLU A 99 -9.22 -1.36 -27.62
CA GLU A 99 -8.58 -2.60 -28.03
C GLU A 99 -9.15 -3.77 -27.23
N ARG A 100 -9.24 -4.94 -27.87
CA ARG A 100 -9.76 -6.15 -27.23
C ARG A 100 -8.68 -6.89 -26.43
N THR A 101 -7.47 -6.93 -26.96
CA THR A 101 -6.36 -7.67 -26.40
C THR A 101 -5.05 -6.89 -26.54
N LEU A 102 -4.15 -7.02 -25.57
CA LEU A 102 -2.80 -6.46 -25.64
C LEU A 102 -1.77 -7.50 -25.17
N ASP A 103 -0.77 -7.77 -26.00
CA ASP A 103 0.37 -8.62 -25.64
C ASP A 103 1.53 -7.76 -25.14
N VAL A 104 2.03 -8.07 -23.94
CA VAL A 104 3.12 -7.34 -23.30
C VAL A 104 4.09 -8.30 -22.64
N GLN A 105 5.39 -8.05 -22.84
CA GLN A 105 6.44 -8.74 -22.11
C GLN A 105 6.61 -8.13 -20.72
N ILE A 106 6.55 -8.97 -19.68
CA ILE A 106 6.78 -8.58 -18.28
C ILE A 106 7.94 -9.43 -17.76
N ALA A 107 9.07 -8.79 -17.47
CA ALA A 107 10.34 -9.47 -17.25
C ALA A 107 10.66 -10.43 -18.42
N ASP A 108 10.80 -11.72 -18.16
CA ASP A 108 11.21 -12.72 -19.16
C ASP A 108 10.04 -13.45 -19.84
N ASP A 109 8.80 -13.21 -19.39
CA ASP A 109 7.62 -13.92 -19.88
C ASP A 109 6.70 -12.98 -20.67
N LEU A 110 6.12 -13.52 -21.75
CA LEU A 110 5.11 -12.84 -22.56
C LEU A 110 3.71 -13.09 -22.01
N TYR A 111 2.93 -12.03 -21.85
CA TYR A 111 1.57 -12.09 -21.34
C TYR A 111 0.58 -11.47 -22.32
N SER A 112 -0.56 -12.13 -22.51
CA SER A 112 -1.70 -11.60 -23.25
C SER A 112 -2.77 -11.12 -22.29
N PHE A 113 -3.22 -9.87 -22.43
CA PHE A 113 -4.31 -9.30 -21.66
C PHE A 113 -5.56 -9.22 -22.53
N ASP A 114 -6.67 -9.82 -22.08
CA ASP A 114 -8.00 -9.73 -22.71
C ASP A 114 -8.88 -8.80 -21.87
N PHE A 115 -9.21 -7.64 -22.44
CA PHE A 115 -9.99 -6.59 -21.77
C PHE A 115 -11.50 -6.87 -21.77
N GLN A 116 -11.99 -7.75 -22.65
CA GLN A 116 -13.40 -8.15 -22.66
C GLN A 116 -13.67 -9.19 -21.59
N LYS A 117 -12.77 -10.16 -21.44
CA LYS A 117 -12.87 -11.21 -20.41
C LYS A 117 -12.31 -10.77 -19.06
N MET A 118 -11.60 -9.64 -19.02
CA MET A 118 -10.89 -9.16 -17.84
C MET A 118 -9.93 -10.22 -17.29
N THR A 119 -9.08 -10.76 -18.18
CA THR A 119 -8.08 -11.77 -17.82
C THR A 119 -6.71 -11.51 -18.45
N GLN A 120 -5.67 -11.94 -17.77
CA GLN A 120 -4.31 -12.10 -18.28
C GLN A 120 -4.04 -13.59 -18.53
N CYS A 121 -3.32 -13.92 -19.60
CA CYS A 121 -2.79 -15.26 -19.88
C CYS A 121 -1.27 -15.19 -20.00
N ASN A 122 -0.55 -16.05 -19.27
CA ASN A 122 0.89 -16.25 -19.50
C ASN A 122 1.06 -17.16 -20.73
N GLN A 123 1.67 -16.65 -21.81
CA GLN A 123 1.76 -17.40 -23.07
C GLN A 123 2.69 -18.63 -23.00
N LYS A 124 3.62 -18.66 -22.04
CA LYS A 124 4.55 -19.78 -21.84
C LYS A 124 3.90 -20.95 -21.07
N THR A 125 3.04 -20.66 -20.10
CA THR A 125 2.45 -21.67 -19.20
C THR A 125 0.97 -21.92 -19.45
N GLY A 126 0.31 -21.07 -20.23
CA GLY A 126 -1.14 -21.08 -20.44
C GLY A 126 -1.97 -20.68 -19.22
N LYS A 127 -1.32 -20.26 -18.11
CA LYS A 127 -2.03 -19.90 -16.87
C LYS A 127 -2.81 -18.60 -17.07
N VAL A 128 -4.12 -18.66 -16.83
CA VAL A 128 -5.04 -17.51 -16.92
C VAL A 128 -5.34 -16.97 -15.53
N ARG A 129 -5.31 -15.64 -15.37
CA ARG A 129 -5.59 -14.94 -14.11
C ARG A 129 -6.52 -13.74 -14.33
N PRO A 130 -7.50 -13.49 -13.45
CA PRO A 130 -8.33 -12.29 -13.51
C PRO A 130 -7.50 -11.00 -13.38
N ILE A 131 -7.92 -9.95 -14.08
CA ILE A 131 -7.35 -8.60 -13.96
C ILE A 131 -8.44 -7.58 -13.59
N ARG A 132 -8.03 -6.43 -13.06
CA ARG A 132 -8.92 -5.29 -12.83
C ARG A 132 -8.23 -3.96 -13.13
N PRO A 133 -8.96 -2.94 -13.61
CA PRO A 133 -8.39 -1.66 -13.93
C PRO A 133 -8.05 -0.86 -12.66
N PRO A 134 -7.27 0.23 -12.77
CA PRO A 134 -7.08 1.18 -11.70
C PRO A 134 -8.43 1.70 -11.18
N MET A 135 -8.53 1.90 -9.86
CA MET A 135 -9.70 2.54 -9.27
C MET A 135 -9.70 4.01 -9.68
N ARG A 136 -10.75 4.43 -10.41
CA ARG A 136 -10.95 5.85 -10.72
C ARG A 136 -11.12 6.62 -9.40
N ARG A 137 -10.38 7.71 -9.26
CA ARG A 137 -10.68 8.76 -8.28
C ARG A 137 -11.84 9.60 -8.76
#